data_AF-A0A915ASZ9-F1
#
_entry.id   AF-A0A915ASZ9-F1
#
_cell.length_a   1.000
_cell.length_b   1.000
_cell.length_c   1.000
_cell.angle_alpha   90.00
_cell.angle_beta   90.00
_cell.angle_gamma   90.00
#
_symmetry.space_group_name_H-M   'P 1'
#
loop_
_entity.id
_entity.type
_entity.pdbx_description
1 polymer ?
#
loop_
_entity_poly.entity_id
_entity_poly.type
_entity_poly.pdbx_seq_one_letter_code
_entity_poly.pdbx_strand_id
1 'polypeptide(L)'
;MIEQCNEVLFGRWSHHFVLVYPSKGAISIEKFISRNGPIQRFVFLDATWFQVGGLRILPQIEELQTVVLKSYKTQYWRPQKGYSDEHLATIEAIYYAIREAFEASTSQPYEGQFDDLLFWFFYFRSKVPEEVFERNVNGRSRVPS
;
A
#
# COMPACT_ATOMS: atom_id res chain seq x y z
N MET A 1 1.72 33.20 -13.65
CA MET A 1 1.41 31.92 -14.33
C MET A 1 2.12 30.71 -13.70
N ILE A 2 3.28 30.86 -13.06
CA ILE A 2 3.93 29.79 -12.28
C ILE A 2 3.26 29.60 -10.90
N GLU A 3 2.73 30.66 -10.29
CA GLU A 3 2.08 30.59 -8.97
C GLU A 3 0.71 29.86 -8.98
N GLN A 4 -0.01 29.86 -10.11
CA GLN A 4 -1.29 29.15 -10.22
C GLN A 4 -1.14 27.62 -10.38
N CYS A 5 0.02 27.14 -10.83
CA CYS A 5 0.28 25.69 -10.90
C CYS A 5 0.59 25.07 -9.54
N ASN A 6 1.00 25.87 -8.54
CA ASN A 6 1.31 25.36 -7.21
C ASN A 6 0.06 25.13 -6.34
N GLU A 7 -1.00 25.92 -6.48
CA GLU A 7 -2.23 25.67 -5.69
C GLU A 7 -2.97 24.38 -6.10
N VAL A 8 -2.85 23.97 -7.37
CA VAL A 8 -3.53 22.76 -7.88
C VAL A 8 -2.77 21.48 -7.50
N LEU A 9 -1.45 21.57 -7.29
CA LEU A 9 -0.60 20.43 -6.90
C LEU A 9 -0.27 20.37 -5.40
N PHE A 10 -0.38 21.50 -4.69
CA PHE A 10 -0.06 21.63 -3.27
C PHE A 10 -1.21 22.22 -2.44
N GLY A 11 -2.45 22.05 -2.91
CA GLY A 11 -3.63 22.37 -2.12
C GLY A 11 -3.59 21.66 -0.75
N ARG A 12 -4.04 22.34 0.29
CA ARG A 12 -4.13 21.80 1.65
C ARG A 12 -4.89 20.47 1.62
N TRP A 13 -4.31 19.40 2.17
CA TRP A 13 -4.92 18.08 2.16
C TRP A 13 -6.32 18.12 2.79
N SER A 14 -7.27 17.45 2.15
CA SER A 14 -8.56 17.19 2.79
C SER A 14 -8.33 16.22 3.95
N HIS A 15 -9.10 16.39 5.04
CA HIS A 15 -9.06 15.51 6.21
C HIS A 15 -9.41 14.04 5.88
N HIS A 16 -9.91 13.75 4.67
CA HIS A 16 -10.27 12.41 4.20
C HIS A 16 -9.24 11.81 3.22
N PHE A 17 -8.06 12.40 3.10
CA PHE A 17 -6.95 11.84 2.35
C PHE A 17 -6.02 11.14 3.34
N VAL A 18 -5.59 9.93 3.02
CA VAL A 18 -4.77 9.12 3.93
C VAL A 18 -3.55 8.57 3.24
N LEU A 19 -2.44 8.55 3.96
CA LEU A 19 -1.20 7.89 3.53
C LEU A 19 -1.25 6.42 3.96
N VAL A 20 -1.07 5.49 3.03
CA VAL A 20 -0.95 4.06 3.35
C VAL A 20 0.51 3.75 3.67
N TYR A 21 0.85 3.64 4.95
CA TYR A 21 2.23 3.37 5.38
C TYR A 21 2.28 2.81 6.82
N PRO A 22 3.04 1.74 7.11
CA PRO A 22 3.19 1.24 8.48
C PRO A 22 4.08 2.19 9.31
N SER A 23 3.47 3.00 10.19
CA SER A 23 4.18 3.89 11.12
C SER A 23 3.65 3.74 12.55
N LYS A 24 4.43 4.19 13.54
CA LYS A 24 4.09 4.11 14.98
C LYS A 24 2.76 4.81 15.34
N GLY A 25 2.29 5.75 14.52
CA GLY A 25 1.03 6.47 14.69
C GLY A 25 -0.09 6.05 13.73
N ALA A 26 0.15 5.06 12.87
CA ALA A 26 -0.83 4.62 11.89
C ALA A 26 -2.02 3.92 12.58
N ILE A 27 -3.22 4.15 12.05
CA ILE A 27 -4.45 3.47 12.49
C ILE A 27 -4.97 2.56 11.38
N SER A 28 -5.78 1.55 11.71
CA SER A 28 -6.42 0.74 10.66
C SER A 28 -7.37 1.57 9.80
N ILE A 29 -7.60 1.14 8.56
CA ILE A 29 -8.59 1.76 7.66
C ILE A 29 -9.98 1.78 8.29
N GLU A 30 -10.40 0.68 8.93
CA GLU A 30 -11.67 0.59 9.67
C GLU A 30 -11.77 1.64 10.78
N LYS A 31 -10.70 1.80 11.57
CA LYS A 31 -10.65 2.79 12.65
C LYS A 31 -10.65 4.22 12.12
N PHE A 32 -10.04 4.47 10.97
CA PHE A 32 -10.12 5.76 10.30
C PHE A 32 -11.57 6.05 9.87
N ILE A 33 -12.20 5.10 9.17
CA ILE A 33 -13.54 5.27 8.60
C ILE A 33 -14.59 5.46 9.70
N SER A 34 -14.52 4.70 10.80
CA SER A 34 -15.44 4.86 11.93
C SER A 34 -15.33 6.23 12.63
N ARG A 35 -14.17 6.89 12.56
CA ARG A 35 -13.94 8.20 13.20
C ARG A 35 -14.23 9.39 12.29
N ASN A 36 -13.88 9.28 11.01
CA ASN A 36 -13.83 10.40 10.07
C ASN A 36 -14.81 10.24 8.89
N GLY A 37 -15.44 9.07 8.75
CA GLY A 37 -16.23 8.73 7.57
C GLY A 37 -15.37 8.18 6.42
N PRO A 38 -15.97 8.02 5.21
CA PRO A 38 -15.31 7.37 4.08
C PRO A 38 -14.01 8.07 3.65
N ILE A 39 -13.00 7.27 3.34
CA ILE A 39 -11.75 7.75 2.73
C ILE A 39 -12.04 8.21 1.31
N GLN A 40 -11.66 9.44 0.98
CA GLN A 40 -11.85 10.00 -0.36
C GLN A 40 -10.69 9.66 -1.28
N ARG A 41 -9.46 9.65 -0.75
CA ARG A 41 -8.25 9.33 -1.52
C ARG A 41 -7.23 8.61 -0.65
N PHE A 42 -6.65 7.57 -1.24
CA PHE A 42 -5.45 6.94 -0.75
C PHE A 42 -4.23 7.57 -1.43
N VAL A 43 -3.18 7.79 -0.65
CA VAL A 43 -1.86 8.21 -1.11
C VAL A 43 -0.89 7.05 -0.87
N PHE A 44 -0.17 6.66 -1.92
CA PHE A 44 0.83 5.60 -1.90
C PHE A 44 2.19 6.18 -2.29
N LEU A 45 3.25 5.66 -1.69
CA LEU A 45 4.63 6.00 -2.04
C LEU A 45 5.19 4.88 -2.91
N ASP A 46 5.31 5.12 -4.21
CA ASP A 46 5.84 4.12 -5.14
C ASP A 46 7.37 4.14 -5.13
N ALA A 47 7.94 3.25 -4.33
CA ALA A 47 9.38 3.06 -4.19
C ALA A 47 9.69 1.65 -3.67
N THR A 48 10.97 1.26 -3.72
CA THR A 48 11.41 0.08 -2.97
C THR A 48 11.28 0.32 -1.46
N TRP A 49 11.12 -0.75 -0.68
CA TRP A 49 11.07 -0.66 0.79
C TRP A 49 12.32 -0.04 1.42
N PHE A 50 13.48 -0.15 0.75
CA PHE A 50 14.70 0.53 1.17
C PHE A 50 14.62 2.07 0.97
N GLN A 51 13.99 2.51 -0.13
CA GLN A 51 13.93 3.92 -0.51
C GLN A 51 12.75 4.68 0.10
N VAL A 52 11.63 3.99 0.40
CA VAL A 52 10.37 4.61 0.82
C VAL A 52 10.49 5.46 2.09
N GLY A 53 11.43 5.11 3.00
CA GLY A 53 11.69 5.90 4.21
C GLY A 53 12.11 7.35 3.91
N GLY A 54 12.82 7.58 2.80
CA GLY A 54 13.21 8.92 2.34
C GLY A 54 12.06 9.71 1.71
N LEU A 55 11.06 9.03 1.15
CA LEU A 55 9.85 9.69 0.65
C LEU A 55 8.92 10.10 1.79
N ARG A 56 8.91 9.35 2.89
CA ARG A 56 8.07 9.63 4.07
C ARG A 56 8.37 10.98 4.74
N ILE A 57 9.62 11.46 4.64
CA ILE A 57 10.05 12.71 5.29
C ILE A 57 9.75 13.96 4.45
N LEU A 58 9.06 13.81 3.32
CA LEU A 58 8.67 14.94 2.49
C LEU A 58 7.64 15.81 3.23
N PRO A 59 7.89 17.12 3.42
CA PRO A 59 6.96 18.02 4.12
C PRO A 59 5.56 18.01 3.52
N GLN A 60 5.48 17.78 2.20
CA GLN A 60 4.23 17.74 1.45
C GLN A 60 3.28 16.63 1.90
N ILE A 61 3.74 15.59 2.59
CA ILE A 61 2.88 14.49 3.06
C ILE A 61 2.88 14.34 4.58
N GLU A 62 3.60 15.21 5.29
CA GLU A 62 3.75 15.17 6.75
C GLU A 62 2.40 15.34 7.47
N GLU A 63 1.50 16.15 6.91
CA GLU A 63 0.18 16.43 7.47
C GLU A 63 -0.85 15.31 7.23
N LEU A 64 -0.53 14.29 6.42
CA LEU A 64 -1.48 13.22 6.09
C LEU A 64 -1.64 12.25 7.27
N GLN A 65 -2.88 12.00 7.66
CA GLN A 65 -3.20 10.89 8.56
C GLN A 65 -2.71 9.58 7.92
N THR A 66 -1.87 8.86 8.64
CA THR A 66 -1.37 7.58 8.18
C THR A 66 -2.34 6.45 8.57
N VAL A 67 -2.61 5.56 7.63
CA VAL A 67 -3.31 4.30 7.86
C VAL A 67 -2.40 3.12 7.57
N VAL A 68 -2.66 2.00 8.26
CA VAL A 68 -1.94 0.74 8.10
C VAL A 68 -2.92 -0.36 7.69
N LEU A 69 -2.47 -1.20 6.77
CA LEU A 69 -3.18 -2.39 6.34
C LEU A 69 -3.03 -3.52 7.36
N LYS A 70 -3.93 -4.50 7.31
CA LYS A 70 -3.71 -5.81 7.95
C LYS A 70 -2.46 -6.46 7.35
N SER A 71 -1.92 -7.47 8.05
CA SER A 71 -0.80 -8.24 7.49
C SER A 71 -1.28 -9.10 6.32
N TYR A 72 -0.59 -8.99 5.19
CA TYR A 72 -0.83 -9.76 3.98
C TYR A 72 0.48 -10.28 3.43
N LYS A 73 0.50 -11.52 2.95
CA LYS A 73 1.65 -12.10 2.29
C LYS A 73 1.72 -11.68 0.84
N THR A 74 2.82 -11.02 0.46
CA THR A 74 3.09 -10.63 -0.92
C THR A 74 3.25 -11.85 -1.83
N GLN A 75 2.63 -11.76 -2.99
CA GLN A 75 2.81 -12.65 -4.14
C GLN A 75 3.88 -12.13 -5.10
N TYR A 76 4.53 -11.02 -4.79
CA TYR A 76 5.53 -10.42 -5.66
C TYR A 76 6.77 -11.30 -5.77
N TRP A 77 7.17 -11.57 -7.01
CA TRP A 77 8.24 -12.51 -7.36
C TRP A 77 9.65 -11.92 -7.24
N ARG A 78 9.77 -10.65 -6.83
CA ARG A 78 11.05 -9.97 -6.56
C ARG A 78 11.07 -9.51 -5.10
N PRO A 79 11.39 -10.41 -4.15
CA PRO A 79 11.49 -10.04 -2.74
C PRO A 79 12.51 -8.92 -2.53
N GLN A 80 12.22 -8.03 -1.60
CA GLN A 80 13.20 -7.06 -1.13
C GLN A 80 14.09 -7.73 -0.08
N LYS A 81 15.40 -7.71 -0.29
CA LYS A 81 16.36 -8.32 0.63
C LYS A 81 16.27 -7.67 2.02
N GLY A 82 16.21 -8.49 3.07
CA GLY A 82 16.11 -8.00 4.45
C GLY A 82 14.70 -7.63 4.90
N TYR A 83 13.69 -7.89 4.07
CA TYR A 83 12.28 -7.64 4.38
C TYR A 83 11.49 -8.96 4.36
N SER A 84 10.48 -9.06 5.23
CA SER A 84 9.58 -10.22 5.31
C SER A 84 8.67 -10.34 4.08
N ASP A 85 7.94 -11.44 3.97
CA ASP A 85 6.88 -11.61 2.96
C ASP A 85 5.64 -10.74 3.23
N GLU A 86 5.63 -9.89 4.24
CA GLU A 86 4.54 -8.92 4.50
C GLU A 86 4.76 -7.58 3.78
N HIS A 87 5.90 -7.43 3.09
CA HIS A 87 6.30 -6.21 2.39
C HIS A 87 5.73 -6.20 0.97
N LEU A 88 4.47 -5.77 0.88
CA LEU A 88 3.67 -5.71 -0.34
C LEU A 88 4.32 -4.87 -1.46
N ALA A 89 4.06 -5.25 -2.71
CA ALA A 89 4.25 -4.36 -3.85
C ALA A 89 3.18 -3.25 -3.87
N THR A 90 3.46 -2.12 -4.52
CA THR A 90 2.54 -0.96 -4.57
C THR A 90 1.14 -1.37 -5.05
N ILE A 91 1.03 -2.21 -6.09
CA ILE A 91 -0.27 -2.68 -6.61
C ILE A 91 -1.04 -3.56 -5.62
N GLU A 92 -0.34 -4.38 -4.83
CA GLU A 92 -0.95 -5.20 -3.78
C GLU A 92 -1.45 -4.30 -2.64
N ALA A 93 -0.65 -3.30 -2.25
CA ALA A 93 -1.06 -2.31 -1.25
C ALA A 93 -2.31 -1.52 -1.70
N ILE A 94 -2.39 -1.14 -2.99
CA ILE A 94 -3.58 -0.52 -3.57
C ILE A 94 -4.79 -1.47 -3.46
N TYR A 95 -4.64 -2.71 -3.91
CA TYR A 95 -5.70 -3.73 -3.86
C TYR A 95 -6.22 -3.97 -2.45
N TYR A 96 -5.33 -4.14 -1.47
CA TYR A 96 -5.74 -4.38 -0.09
C TYR A 96 -6.35 -3.13 0.56
N ALA A 97 -5.86 -1.92 0.25
CA ALA A 97 -6.42 -0.68 0.79
C ALA A 97 -7.88 -0.48 0.37
N ILE A 98 -8.20 -0.66 -0.91
CA ILE A 98 -9.58 -0.52 -1.41
C ILE A 98 -10.48 -1.66 -0.90
N ARG A 99 -9.94 -2.88 -0.76
CA ARG A 99 -10.68 -4.01 -0.23
C ARG A 99 -11.04 -3.80 1.23
N GLU A 100 -10.07 -3.40 2.06
CA GLU A 100 -10.33 -3.07 3.47
C GLU A 100 -11.31 -1.91 3.62
N ALA A 101 -11.22 -0.88 2.76
CA ALA A 101 -12.18 0.23 2.79
C ALA A 101 -13.59 -0.22 2.41
N PHE A 102 -13.73 -1.10 1.42
CA PHE A 102 -15.00 -1.72 1.06
C PHE A 102 -15.55 -2.52 2.24
N GLU A 103 -14.78 -3.47 2.77
CA GLU A 103 -15.16 -4.31 3.91
C GLU A 103 -15.52 -3.48 5.16
N ALA A 104 -14.86 -2.34 5.38
CA ALA A 104 -15.18 -1.44 6.51
C ALA A 104 -16.43 -0.58 6.28
N SER A 105 -16.87 -0.41 5.03
CA SER A 105 -17.99 0.47 4.66
C SER A 105 -19.26 -0.30 4.31
N THR A 106 -19.20 -1.63 4.22
CA THR A 106 -20.32 -2.49 3.85
C THR A 106 -20.42 -3.71 4.76
N SER A 107 -21.63 -4.23 4.94
CA SER A 107 -21.84 -5.54 5.56
C SER A 107 -21.81 -6.69 4.55
N GLN A 108 -21.63 -6.38 3.26
CA GLN A 108 -21.52 -7.39 2.22
C GLN A 108 -20.15 -8.06 2.26
N PRO A 109 -20.08 -9.39 2.02
CA PRO A 109 -18.80 -10.07 1.88
C PRO A 109 -18.03 -9.57 0.66
N TYR A 110 -16.71 -9.62 0.74
CA TYR A 110 -15.85 -9.44 -0.43
C TYR A 110 -15.97 -10.66 -1.34
N GLU A 111 -16.34 -10.45 -2.60
CA GLU A 111 -16.59 -11.48 -3.62
C GLU A 111 -15.71 -11.28 -4.87
N GLY A 112 -14.57 -10.57 -4.72
CA GLY A 112 -13.64 -10.35 -5.82
C GLY A 112 -13.91 -9.07 -6.62
N GLN A 113 -14.66 -8.10 -6.05
CA GLN A 113 -15.05 -6.86 -6.73
C GLN A 113 -13.87 -6.07 -7.32
N PHE A 114 -12.65 -6.29 -6.82
CA PHE A 114 -11.45 -5.57 -7.26
C PHE A 114 -10.34 -6.50 -7.78
N ASP A 115 -10.60 -7.79 -7.95
CA ASP A 115 -9.57 -8.77 -8.31
C ASP A 115 -8.93 -8.49 -9.68
N ASP A 116 -9.68 -7.87 -10.60
CA ASP A 116 -9.18 -7.45 -11.92
C ASP A 116 -8.01 -6.46 -11.85
N LEU A 117 -7.85 -5.71 -10.75
CA LEU A 117 -6.68 -4.84 -10.57
C LEU A 117 -5.36 -5.62 -10.52
N LEU A 118 -5.43 -6.88 -10.09
CA LEU A 118 -4.26 -7.76 -10.02
C LEU A 118 -4.04 -8.56 -11.30
N PHE A 119 -4.86 -8.39 -12.34
CA PHE A 119 -4.77 -9.16 -13.58
C PHE A 119 -3.35 -9.14 -14.17
N TRP A 120 -2.79 -7.95 -14.43
CA TRP A 120 -1.46 -7.83 -15.02
C TRP A 120 -0.37 -8.31 -14.07
N PHE A 121 -0.54 -8.06 -12.77
CA PHE A 121 0.39 -8.53 -11.75
C PHE A 121 0.51 -10.07 -11.78
N PHE A 122 -0.61 -10.78 -11.77
CA PHE A 122 -0.61 -12.24 -11.82
C PHE A 122 -0.25 -12.79 -13.20
N TYR A 123 -0.63 -12.09 -14.28
CA TYR A 123 -0.19 -12.43 -15.63
C TYR A 123 1.33 -12.41 -15.73
N PHE A 124 2.00 -11.32 -15.33
CA PHE A 124 3.46 -11.25 -15.38
C PHE A 124 4.11 -12.22 -14.40
N ARG A 125 3.55 -12.40 -13.20
CA ARG A 125 4.01 -13.42 -12.26
C ARG A 125 3.98 -14.83 -12.88
N SER A 126 2.96 -15.16 -13.66
CA SER A 126 2.85 -16.48 -14.34
C SER A 126 3.92 -16.70 -15.41
N LYS A 127 4.60 -15.64 -15.88
CA LYS A 127 5.70 -15.72 -16.85
C LYS A 127 7.07 -15.84 -16.18
N VAL A 128 7.13 -15.81 -14.86
CA VAL A 128 8.37 -15.93 -14.10
C VAL A 128 8.71 -17.42 -13.95
N PRO A 129 9.95 -17.84 -14.27
CA PRO A 129 10.36 -19.24 -14.08
C PRO A 129 10.31 -19.68 -12.62
N GLU A 130 9.97 -20.95 -12.37
CA GLU A 130 9.80 -21.52 -11.02
C GLU A 130 11.10 -21.39 -10.18
N GLU A 131 12.26 -21.52 -10.82
CA GLU A 131 13.56 -21.46 -10.14
C GLU A 131 13.81 -20.10 -9.50
N VAL A 132 13.18 -19.03 -10.01
CA VAL A 132 13.25 -17.70 -9.39
C VAL A 132 12.53 -17.70 -8.04
N PHE A 133 11.38 -18.36 -7.93
CA PHE A 133 10.64 -18.45 -6.67
C PHE A 133 11.40 -19.29 -5.64
N GLU A 134 11.95 -20.44 -6.03
CA GLU A 134 12.76 -21.29 -5.14
C GLU A 134 13.97 -20.54 -4.57
N ARG A 135 14.71 -19.83 -5.42
CA ARG A 135 15.86 -18.99 -5.00
C ARG A 135 15.44 -17.92 -3.99
N ASN A 136 14.28 -17.33 -4.21
CA ASN A 136 13.74 -16.26 -3.37
C ASN A 136 13.25 -16.75 -2.01
N VAL A 137 12.59 -17.92 -1.95
CA VAL A 137 12.19 -18.55 -0.67
C VAL A 137 13.43 -18.82 0.19
N ASN A 138 14.46 -19.42 -0.41
CA ASN A 138 15.74 -19.68 0.27
C ASN A 138 16.45 -18.40 0.75
N GLY A 139 16.20 -17.26 0.10
CA GLY A 139 16.69 -15.95 0.52
C GLY A 139 15.90 -15.33 1.68
N ARG A 140 14.58 -15.54 1.74
CA ARG A 140 13.68 -15.03 2.78
C ARG A 140 13.85 -15.74 4.12
N SER A 141 14.05 -17.07 4.11
CA SER A 141 14.23 -17.89 5.34
C SER A 141 15.51 -17.58 6.14
N ARG A 142 16.38 -16.70 5.63
CA ARG A 142 17.63 -16.28 6.29
C ARG A 142 17.50 -14.99 7.09
N VAL A 143 16.33 -14.35 7.10
CA VAL A 143 16.06 -13.16 7.91
C VAL A 143 15.50 -13.64 9.25
N PRO A 144 16.18 -13.40 10.39
CA PRO A 144 15.65 -13.79 11.70
C PRO A 144 14.38 -12.98 12.01
N SER A 145 13.41 -13.65 12.62
CA SER A 145 12.20 -13.05 13.21
C SER A 145 12.52 -12.10 14.36
#